data_AF-A0A1M5F7R7-F1
#
_entry.id   AF-A0A1M5F7R7-F1
#
_cell.length_a   1.000
_cell.length_b   1.000
_cell.length_c   1.000
_cell.angle_alpha   90.00
_cell.angle_beta   90.00
_cell.angle_gamma   90.00
#
_symmetry.space_group_name_H-M   'P 1'
#
loop_
_entity.id
_entity.type
_entity.pdbx_description
1 polymer ?
#
loop_
_entity_poly.entity_id
_entity_poly.type
_entity_poly.pdbx_seq_one_letter_code
_entity_poly.pdbx_strand_id
1 'polypeptide(L)'
;MNLQHHKNSITENGFTVINQIFSVEEIQKISDIIQNIDTSKDTFRKSEDLFAIRQFLKEIPEVRKVVFNENIKKIIKEIFGEKYFAVKSIYFDKPEKSNWYVAYHQDLTISVDKN
;
A
#
# COMPACT_ATOMS: atom_id res chain seq x y z
N MET A 1 -20.63 -2.17 4.64
CA MET A 1 -20.04 -1.70 3.38
C MET A 1 -20.63 -2.50 2.24
N ASN A 2 -21.37 -1.85 1.33
CA ASN A 2 -21.86 -2.48 0.10
C ASN A 2 -20.76 -2.34 -0.96
N LEU A 3 -20.17 -3.45 -1.38
CA LEU A 3 -19.05 -3.46 -2.32
C LEU A 3 -19.45 -3.66 -3.78
N GLN A 4 -20.74 -3.87 -4.09
CA GLN A 4 -21.16 -4.17 -5.46
C GLN A 4 -20.91 -2.99 -6.41
N HIS A 5 -21.16 -1.76 -5.95
CA HIS A 5 -20.86 -0.56 -6.74
C HIS A 5 -19.35 -0.45 -7.05
N HIS A 6 -18.50 -0.75 -6.06
CA HIS A 6 -17.06 -0.74 -6.22
C HIS A 6 -16.57 -1.81 -7.21
N LYS A 7 -17.17 -3.01 -7.19
CA LYS A 7 -16.89 -4.04 -8.22
C LYS A 7 -17.21 -3.55 -9.63
N ASN A 8 -18.39 -2.97 -9.82
CA ASN A 8 -18.80 -2.48 -11.13
C ASN A 8 -17.87 -1.34 -11.60
N SER A 9 -17.55 -0.40 -10.70
CA SER A 9 -16.63 0.71 -10.99
C SER A 9 -15.24 0.23 -11.40
N ILE A 10 -14.70 -0.81 -10.76
CA ILE A 10 -13.42 -1.43 -11.17
C ILE A 10 -13.53 -2.07 -12.55
N THR A 11 -14.61 -2.81 -12.85
CA THR A 11 -14.81 -3.44 -14.16
C THR A 11 -14.92 -2.41 -15.29
N GLU A 12 -15.64 -1.31 -15.05
CA GLU A 12 -15.91 -0.28 -16.07
C GLU A 12 -14.76 0.71 -16.23
N ASN A 13 -14.12 1.13 -15.13
CA ASN A 13 -13.15 2.23 -15.11
C ASN A 13 -11.72 1.81 -14.77
N GLY A 14 -11.52 0.57 -14.32
CA GLY A 14 -10.22 0.06 -13.86
C GLY A 14 -9.83 0.48 -12.44
N PHE A 15 -10.65 1.27 -11.73
CA PHE A 15 -10.38 1.69 -10.35
C PHE A 15 -11.67 2.02 -9.57
N THR A 16 -11.55 2.17 -8.25
CA THR A 16 -12.61 2.71 -7.39
C THR A 16 -12.00 3.38 -6.15
N VAL A 17 -12.75 4.26 -5.49
CA VAL A 17 -12.32 4.92 -4.24
C VAL A 17 -13.24 4.47 -3.10
N ILE A 18 -12.64 3.97 -2.02
CA ILE A 18 -13.38 3.56 -0.81
C ILE A 18 -12.83 4.36 0.37
N ASN A 19 -13.67 5.22 0.94
CA ASN A 19 -13.29 6.09 2.04
C ASN A 19 -13.41 5.37 3.40
N GLN A 20 -12.75 5.92 4.42
CA GLN A 20 -12.91 5.51 5.83
C GLN A 20 -12.62 4.01 6.08
N ILE A 21 -11.63 3.46 5.40
CA ILE A 21 -11.19 2.07 5.61
C ILE A 21 -10.39 1.89 6.90
N PHE A 22 -9.67 2.95 7.27
CA PHE A 22 -8.90 3.02 8.50
C PHE A 22 -9.54 4.03 9.45
N SER A 23 -9.57 3.69 10.74
CA SER A 23 -9.89 4.65 11.79
C SER A 23 -8.75 5.65 12.00
N VAL A 24 -9.03 6.74 12.73
CA VAL A 24 -8.01 7.72 13.10
C VAL A 24 -6.90 7.05 13.92
N GLU A 25 -7.26 6.14 14.82
CA GLU A 25 -6.33 5.39 15.65
C GLU A 25 -5.46 4.43 14.83
N GLU A 26 -6.02 3.77 13.82
CA GLU A 26 -5.26 2.91 12.91
C GLU A 26 -4.27 3.73 12.07
N ILE A 27 -4.69 4.90 11.57
CA ILE A 27 -3.82 5.82 10.83
C ILE A 27 -2.67 6.30 11.73
N GLN A 28 -2.98 6.75 12.96
CA GLN A 28 -1.96 7.19 13.90
C GLN A 28 -0.96 6.07 14.20
N LYS A 29 -1.46 4.85 14.43
CA LYS A 29 -0.61 3.69 14.70
C LYS A 29 0.31 3.34 13.52
N ILE A 30 -0.17 3.44 12.28
CA ILE A 30 0.67 3.24 11.09
C ILE A 30 1.78 4.30 11.06
N SER A 31 1.44 5.57 11.28
CA SER A 31 2.39 6.67 11.32
C SER A 31 3.44 6.48 12.42
N ASP A 32 3.02 6.13 13.63
CA ASP A 32 3.91 5.91 14.78
C ASP A 32 4.89 4.76 14.51
N ILE A 33 4.42 3.66 13.91
CA ILE A 33 5.30 2.55 13.51
C ILE A 33 6.36 3.07 12.55
N ILE A 34 5.96 3.77 11.48
CA ILE A 34 6.88 4.24 10.43
C ILE A 34 7.90 5.24 10.98
N GLN A 35 7.51 6.12 11.90
CA GLN A 35 8.41 7.13 12.47
C GLN A 35 9.48 6.54 13.40
N ASN A 36 9.22 5.36 13.98
CA ASN A 36 10.09 4.74 14.98
C ASN A 36 10.98 3.60 14.44
N ILE A 37 10.96 3.33 13.14
CA ILE A 37 11.80 2.30 12.55
C ILE A 37 13.26 2.73 12.38
N ASP A 38 14.17 1.76 12.44
CA ASP A 38 15.54 1.95 11.98
C ASP A 38 15.56 2.13 10.45
N THR A 39 16.13 3.24 10.00
CA THR A 39 16.19 3.64 8.58
C THR A 39 17.57 3.43 7.95
N SER A 40 18.46 2.69 8.61
CA SER A 40 19.86 2.49 8.20
C SER A 40 20.06 1.49 7.05
N LYS A 41 19.06 0.66 6.71
CA LYS A 41 19.20 -0.39 5.69
C LYS A 41 19.11 0.16 4.26
N ASP A 42 19.76 -0.51 3.30
CA ASP A 42 19.76 -0.13 1.87
C ASP A 42 18.37 -0.11 1.19
N THR A 43 17.39 -0.82 1.76
CA THR A 43 16.00 -0.79 1.28
C THR A 43 15.28 0.52 1.58
N PHE A 44 15.91 1.38 2.39
CA PHE A 44 15.48 2.73 2.72
C PHE A 44 16.25 3.69 1.82
N ARG A 45 15.50 4.40 0.98
CA ARG A 45 16.03 5.51 0.20
C ARG A 45 15.71 6.78 0.95
N LYS A 46 16.76 7.46 1.41
CA LYS A 46 16.64 8.75 2.11
C LYS A 46 17.45 9.79 1.35
N SER A 47 16.78 10.86 0.97
CA SER A 47 17.34 12.12 0.50
C SER A 47 16.59 13.27 1.16
N GLU A 48 17.07 14.51 1.05
CA GLU A 48 16.37 15.68 1.59
C GLU A 48 14.91 15.75 1.09
N ASP A 49 14.68 15.29 -0.13
CA ASP A 49 13.40 15.38 -0.81
C ASP A 49 12.62 14.06 -0.84
N LEU A 50 13.17 12.92 -0.43
CA LEU A 50 12.45 11.66 -0.60
C LEU A 50 12.81 10.66 0.48
N PHE A 51 11.77 10.13 1.12
CA PHE A 51 11.88 8.94 1.92
C PHE A 51 11.01 7.82 1.33
N ALA A 52 11.65 6.72 0.94
CA ALA A 52 10.97 5.59 0.35
C ALA A 52 11.50 4.26 0.91
N ILE A 53 10.61 3.32 1.16
CA ILE A 53 10.96 2.00 1.69
C ILE A 53 10.51 0.95 0.68
N ARG A 54 11.47 0.26 0.05
CA ARG A 54 11.17 -0.88 -0.82
C ARG A 54 10.90 -2.11 0.03
N GLN A 55 10.02 -2.99 -0.45
CA GLN A 55 9.61 -4.18 0.30
C GLN A 55 9.05 -3.83 1.68
N PHE A 56 8.31 -2.74 1.79
CA PHE A 56 7.82 -2.13 3.03
C PHE A 56 7.26 -3.15 4.04
N LEU A 57 6.38 -4.05 3.60
CA LEU A 57 5.78 -5.06 4.48
C LEU A 57 6.79 -6.12 4.98
N LYS A 58 7.93 -6.31 4.32
CA LYS A 58 9.03 -7.17 4.78
C LYS A 58 9.93 -6.44 5.76
N GLU A 59 10.23 -5.16 5.50
CA GLU A 59 11.09 -4.36 6.37
C GLU A 59 10.42 -4.00 7.70
N ILE A 60 9.10 -3.84 7.68
CA ILE A 60 8.29 -3.49 8.86
C ILE A 60 7.15 -4.50 9.02
N PRO A 61 7.43 -5.74 9.47
CA PRO A 61 6.40 -6.78 9.59
C PRO A 61 5.25 -6.40 10.52
N GLU A 62 5.49 -5.58 11.55
CA GLU A 62 4.48 -5.13 12.52
C GLU A 62 3.34 -4.33 11.87
N VAL A 63 3.63 -3.61 10.78
CA VAL A 63 2.63 -2.78 10.07
C VAL A 63 1.56 -3.64 9.40
N ARG A 64 1.87 -4.90 9.07
CA ARG A 64 0.96 -5.81 8.36
C ARG A 64 -0.37 -5.97 9.08
N LYS A 65 -0.36 -6.06 10.41
CA LYS A 65 -1.58 -6.27 11.21
C LYS A 65 -2.52 -5.06 11.15
N VAL A 66 -1.97 -3.86 10.99
CA VAL A 66 -2.74 -2.61 10.94
C VAL A 66 -3.18 -2.32 9.51
N VAL A 67 -2.29 -2.51 8.53
CA VAL A 67 -2.61 -2.31 7.10
C VAL A 67 -3.63 -3.33 6.60
N PHE A 68 -3.48 -4.61 6.94
CA PHE A 68 -4.45 -5.65 6.61
C PHE A 68 -5.45 -5.82 7.75
N ASN A 69 -6.16 -4.75 8.09
CA ASN A 69 -7.29 -4.82 9.02
C ASN A 69 -8.46 -5.60 8.39
N GLU A 70 -9.52 -5.82 9.18
CA GLU A 70 -10.68 -6.59 8.73
C GLU A 70 -11.40 -5.93 7.55
N ASN A 71 -11.38 -4.60 7.43
CA ASN A 71 -11.98 -3.89 6.30
C ASN A 71 -11.23 -4.20 4.99
N ILE A 72 -9.90 -4.08 4.99
CA ILE A 72 -9.07 -4.40 3.81
C ILE A 72 -9.21 -5.88 3.42
N LYS A 73 -9.15 -6.81 4.38
CA LYS A 73 -9.34 -8.23 4.11
C LYS A 73 -10.70 -8.52 3.48
N LYS A 74 -11.76 -7.90 4.02
CA LYS A 74 -13.12 -8.00 3.49
C LYS A 74 -13.20 -7.45 2.07
N ILE A 75 -12.59 -6.30 1.78
CA ILE A 75 -12.55 -5.71 0.44
C ILE A 75 -11.88 -6.67 -0.54
N ILE A 76 -10.69 -7.18 -0.22
CA ILE A 76 -9.96 -8.09 -1.09
C ILE A 76 -10.79 -9.34 -1.38
N LYS A 77 -11.33 -9.97 -0.32
CA LYS A 77 -12.13 -11.19 -0.44
C LYS A 77 -13.41 -10.97 -1.25
N GLU A 78 -14.16 -9.90 -0.96
CA GLU A 78 -15.45 -9.69 -1.61
C GLU A 78 -15.28 -9.19 -3.04
N ILE A 79 -14.35 -8.28 -3.33
CA ILE A 79 -14.14 -7.73 -4.68
C ILE A 79 -13.46 -8.75 -5.60
N PHE A 80 -12.41 -9.41 -5.13
CA PHE A 80 -11.53 -10.20 -6.00
C PHE A 80 -11.56 -11.71 -5.70
N GLY A 81 -11.78 -12.10 -4.44
CA GLY A 81 -11.82 -13.50 -4.00
C GLY A 81 -10.65 -13.90 -3.10
N GLU A 82 -10.56 -15.19 -2.78
CA GLU A 82 -9.65 -15.70 -1.74
C GLU A 82 -8.22 -15.98 -2.20
N LYS A 83 -7.95 -15.93 -3.52
CA LYS A 83 -6.64 -16.28 -4.10
C LYS A 83 -5.64 -15.12 -4.15
N TYR A 84 -6.02 -13.95 -3.66
CA TYR A 84 -5.21 -12.73 -3.76
C TYR A 84 -4.30 -12.56 -2.55
N PHE A 85 -3.05 -12.16 -2.81
CA PHE A 85 -2.05 -11.92 -1.78
C PHE A 85 -1.12 -10.77 -2.19
N ALA A 86 -0.39 -10.20 -1.23
CA ALA A 86 0.54 -9.11 -1.50
C ALA A 86 1.77 -9.60 -2.28
N VAL A 87 1.98 -9.07 -3.48
CA VAL A 87 3.14 -9.38 -4.35
C VAL A 87 4.27 -8.36 -4.24
N LYS A 88 3.94 -7.11 -3.90
CA LYS A 88 4.87 -5.99 -3.80
C LYS A 88 4.36 -5.01 -2.75
N SER A 89 5.28 -4.32 -2.07
CA SER A 89 4.94 -3.22 -1.16
C SER A 89 6.02 -2.17 -1.18
N ILE A 90 5.59 -0.91 -1.23
CA ILE A 90 6.45 0.27 -1.26
C ILE A 90 5.77 1.34 -0.41
N TYR A 91 6.55 2.02 0.42
CA TYR A 91 6.11 3.23 1.12
C TYR A 91 6.83 4.44 0.53
N PHE A 92 6.12 5.56 0.44
CA PHE A 92 6.64 6.85 0.01
C PHE A 92 6.16 7.93 0.98
N ASP A 93 7.10 8.72 1.47
CA ASP A 93 6.88 10.04 2.04
C ASP A 93 7.51 11.06 1.08
N LYS A 94 6.65 11.90 0.50
CA LYS A 94 6.98 12.79 -0.61
C LYS A 94 6.55 14.22 -0.25
N PRO A 95 7.46 15.02 0.31
CA PRO A 95 7.24 16.44 0.55
C PRO A 95 6.81 17.16 -0.74
N GLU A 96 6.11 18.30 -0.59
CA GLU A 96 5.57 19.07 -1.72
C GLU A 96 6.60 19.39 -2.81
N LYS A 97 7.83 19.73 -2.39
CA LYS A 97 8.95 20.10 -3.28
C LYS A 97 9.53 18.94 -4.08
N SER A 98 9.17 17.72 -3.71
CA SER A 98 9.78 16.49 -4.21
C SER A 98 9.03 15.85 -5.37
N ASN A 99 8.05 16.58 -5.93
CA ASN A 99 7.23 16.10 -7.02
C ASN A 99 8.01 16.03 -8.34
N TRP A 100 8.43 14.83 -8.71
CA TRP A 100 8.86 14.52 -10.09
C TRP A 100 7.69 14.05 -10.96
N TYR A 101 7.83 14.29 -12.27
CA TYR A 101 6.91 13.82 -13.30
C TYR A 101 6.88 12.29 -13.37
N VAL A 102 5.67 11.71 -13.35
CA VAL A 102 5.45 10.28 -13.55
C VAL A 102 4.74 10.10 -14.88
N ALA A 103 5.45 9.54 -15.86
CA ALA A 103 4.85 9.22 -17.16
C ALA A 103 3.76 8.16 -17.02
N TYR A 104 2.78 8.16 -17.93
CA TYR A 104 1.77 7.11 -18.01
C TYR A 104 2.44 5.74 -18.18
N HIS A 105 2.07 4.80 -17.31
CA HIS A 105 2.56 3.42 -17.34
C HIS A 105 1.52 2.48 -16.74
N GLN A 106 1.72 1.17 -16.94
CA GLN A 106 0.93 0.10 -16.32
C GLN A 106 1.87 -0.88 -15.62
N ASP A 107 1.53 -1.23 -14.38
CA ASP A 107 2.24 -2.26 -13.62
C ASP A 107 1.80 -3.65 -14.08
N LEU A 108 2.47 -4.20 -15.11
CA LEU A 108 2.12 -5.50 -15.70
C LEU A 108 2.99 -6.66 -15.20
N THR A 109 4.12 -6.37 -14.55
CA THR A 109 5.12 -7.38 -14.19
C THR A 109 5.22 -7.55 -12.67
N ILE A 110 5.10 -8.81 -12.24
CA ILE A 110 5.40 -9.23 -10.87
C ILE A 110 6.67 -10.10 -10.87
N SER A 111 7.48 -9.97 -9.81
CA SER A 111 8.61 -10.87 -9.59
C SER A 111 8.13 -12.10 -8.82
N VAL A 112 8.38 -13.29 -9.36
CA VAL A 112 8.08 -14.57 -8.70
C VAL A 112 9.39 -15.28 -8.33
N ASP A 113 9.36 -16.07 -7.24
CA ASP A 113 10.55 -16.69 -6.64
C ASP A 113 11.20 -17.76 -7.54
N LYS A 114 10.40 -18.42 -8.39
CA LYS A 114 10.86 -19.47 -9.31
C LYS A 114 10.10 -19.39 -10.63
N ASN A 115 10.84 -19.49 -11.74
CA ASN A 115 10.30 -19.94 -13.03
C ASN A 115 10.31 -21.46 -13.05
#